data_AF-A0A2R5GV31-F1
#
_entry.id   AF-A0A2R5GV31-F1
#
_cell.length_a   1.000
_cell.length_b   1.000
_cell.length_c   1.000
_cell.angle_alpha   90.00
_cell.angle_beta   90.00
_cell.angle_gamma   90.00
#
_symmetry.space_group_name_H-M   'P 1'
#
loop_
_entity.id
_entity.type
_entity.pdbx_description
1 polymer ?
#
loop_
_entity_poly.entity_id
_entity_poly.type
_entity_poly.pdbx_seq_one_letter_code
_entity_poly.pdbx_strand_id
1 'polypeptide(L)'
;MASRVEELQARVEELKKEGREKDAKIQELVKQALKSGTKDEELAAIMGDLDLGVDADALSADAAKAGAADGEVSTELLIWFFRDAVEALKSTEFKTSLEEKLTDLPLATPDVDEEVTKERYARVRDAIDKLYMDIWEKYGVDQAKASNAVMNAGFRLSGDDLDEDEKTVLAKHIEDFTRVEDDVEGTLMLGREAWVMRKLREAKFERVQEEIMKKLTTLSGEEAQKFAVGLQQEGLKLQQKLQAMDPKEASAYLENPSEEDAESMMRFQAFQMLMEKISGGGHGHSHGGQPCHGHGHEESHSHGGGHGHSHDGGHGHSHGGKPCHGHGH
;
A
#
# COMPACT_ATOMS: atom_id res chain seq x y z
N MET A 1 18.94 -1.73 -37.91
CA MET A 1 18.45 -2.15 -36.57
C MET A 1 19.51 -2.02 -35.49
N ALA A 2 20.76 -2.49 -35.70
CA ALA A 2 21.85 -2.36 -34.71
C ALA A 2 22.07 -0.91 -34.20
N SER A 3 22.08 0.09 -35.08
CA SER A 3 22.30 1.50 -34.71
C SER A 3 21.20 2.12 -33.83
N ARG A 4 19.94 1.65 -33.91
CA ARG A 4 18.84 2.16 -33.06
C ARG A 4 18.85 1.55 -31.66
N VAL A 5 19.41 0.35 -31.53
CA VAL A 5 19.60 -0.31 -30.22
C VAL A 5 20.71 0.39 -29.44
N GLU A 6 21.81 0.76 -30.11
CA GLU A 6 22.91 1.51 -29.49
C GLU A 6 22.48 2.90 -29.03
N GLU A 7 21.65 3.60 -29.82
CA GLU A 7 21.08 4.91 -29.46
C GLU A 7 20.16 4.83 -28.23
N LEU A 8 19.28 3.83 -28.17
CA LEU A 8 18.41 3.59 -27.01
C LEU A 8 19.20 3.20 -25.76
N GLN A 9 20.26 2.39 -25.90
CA GLN A 9 21.14 2.05 -24.79
C GLN A 9 21.88 3.27 -24.24
N ALA A 10 22.39 4.14 -25.12
CA ALA A 10 23.00 5.40 -24.72
C ALA A 10 22.01 6.29 -23.97
N ARG A 11 20.77 6.40 -24.47
CA ARG A 11 19.71 7.19 -23.82
C ARG A 11 19.31 6.64 -22.45
N VAL A 12 19.25 5.32 -22.29
CA VAL A 12 18.97 4.69 -20.99
C VAL A 12 20.09 4.96 -19.98
N GLU A 13 21.37 4.90 -20.40
CA GLU A 13 22.49 5.19 -19.50
C GLU A 13 22.57 6.68 -19.11
N GLU A 14 22.19 7.58 -20.02
CA GLU A 14 22.03 9.00 -19.74
C GLU A 14 20.92 9.26 -18.70
N LEU A 15 19.73 8.68 -18.90
CA LEU A 15 18.62 8.81 -17.94
C LEU A 15 18.96 8.22 -16.56
N LYS A 16 19.68 7.10 -16.51
CA LYS A 16 20.18 6.54 -15.24
C LYS A 16 21.17 7.46 -14.55
N LYS A 17 22.00 8.17 -15.31
CA LYS A 17 22.94 9.15 -14.76
C LYS A 17 22.19 10.36 -14.19
N GLU A 18 21.23 10.90 -14.93
CA GLU A 18 20.37 11.99 -14.47
C GLU A 18 19.60 11.61 -13.19
N GLY A 19 19.07 10.39 -13.13
CA GLY A 19 18.40 9.87 -11.93
C GLY A 19 19.33 9.84 -10.70
N ARG A 20 20.54 9.28 -10.85
CA ARG A 20 21.55 9.25 -9.77
C ARG A 20 21.98 10.64 -9.31
N GLU A 21 22.09 11.60 -10.23
CA GLU A 21 22.43 12.99 -9.91
C GLU A 21 21.30 13.69 -9.14
N LYS A 22 20.04 13.46 -9.53
CA LYS A 22 18.86 13.95 -8.79
C LYS A 22 18.79 13.33 -7.39
N ASP A 23 18.99 12.03 -7.24
CA ASP A 23 19.00 11.34 -5.95
C ASP A 23 20.11 11.84 -5.03
N ALA A 24 21.32 12.03 -5.55
CA ALA A 24 22.43 12.59 -4.79
C ALA A 24 22.13 14.02 -4.32
N LYS A 25 21.46 14.83 -5.15
CA LYS A 25 21.02 16.18 -4.79
C LYS A 25 19.93 16.15 -3.72
N ILE A 26 18.96 15.25 -3.80
CA ILE A 26 17.92 15.07 -2.77
C ILE A 26 18.55 14.65 -1.44
N GLN A 27 19.44 13.67 -1.45
CA GLN A 27 20.15 13.20 -0.25
C GLN A 27 20.98 14.30 0.42
N GLU A 28 21.64 15.15 -0.39
CA GLU A 28 22.39 16.30 0.12
C GLU A 28 21.46 17.38 0.69
N LEU A 29 20.34 17.68 0.03
CA LEU A 29 19.32 18.61 0.53
C LEU A 29 18.69 18.13 1.84
N VAL A 30 18.37 16.84 1.95
CA VAL A 30 17.86 16.22 3.19
C VAL A 30 18.91 16.32 4.31
N LYS A 31 20.17 16.02 4.02
CA LYS A 31 21.27 16.18 5.00
C LYS A 31 21.48 17.62 5.44
N GLN A 32 21.35 18.57 4.53
CA GLN A 32 21.44 19.99 4.83
C GLN A 32 20.28 20.42 5.73
N ALA A 33 19.04 20.07 5.35
CA ALA A 33 17.84 20.39 6.12
C ALA A 33 17.87 19.82 7.56
N LEU A 34 18.36 18.59 7.73
CA LEU A 34 18.55 17.96 9.04
C LEU A 34 19.63 18.65 9.88
N LYS A 35 20.68 19.20 9.24
CA LYS A 35 21.77 19.92 9.94
C LYS A 35 21.40 21.35 10.33
N SER A 36 20.60 22.05 9.52
CA SER A 36 20.23 23.45 9.77
C SER A 36 19.07 23.62 10.75
N GLY A 37 18.39 22.53 11.16
CA GLY A 37 17.21 22.63 12.02
C GLY A 37 16.10 23.46 11.38
N THR A 38 16.02 23.43 10.04
CA THR A 38 15.22 24.36 9.24
C THR A 38 13.72 24.07 9.34
N LYS A 39 12.95 25.16 9.41
CA LYS A 39 11.50 25.18 9.52
C LYS A 39 10.82 24.78 8.20
N ASP A 40 9.57 24.35 8.32
CA ASP A 40 8.73 23.65 7.34
C ASP A 40 8.67 24.22 5.90
N GLU A 41 9.04 25.48 5.70
CA GLU A 41 8.89 26.23 4.44
C GLU A 41 9.92 25.82 3.36
N GLU A 42 11.16 25.50 3.71
CA GLU A 42 12.19 25.10 2.71
C GLU A 42 11.99 23.65 2.21
N LEU A 43 11.42 22.79 3.05
CA LEU A 43 11.07 21.41 2.67
C LEU A 43 9.85 21.37 1.73
N ALA A 44 8.90 22.30 1.91
CA ALA A 44 7.76 22.47 1.01
C ALA A 44 8.20 22.97 -0.38
N ALA A 45 9.22 23.83 -0.46
CA ALA A 45 9.79 24.28 -1.72
C ALA A 45 10.47 23.14 -2.51
N ILE A 46 11.13 22.21 -1.82
CA ILE A 46 11.75 21.02 -2.44
C ILE A 46 10.68 20.07 -3.03
N MET A 47 9.49 20.00 -2.43
CA MET A 47 8.36 19.20 -2.95
C MET A 47 7.57 19.92 -4.05
N GLY A 48 7.57 21.25 -4.06
CA GLY A 48 6.84 22.08 -5.04
C GLY A 48 7.47 22.11 -6.44
N ASP A 49 8.78 21.89 -6.57
CA ASP A 49 9.49 21.91 -7.86
C ASP A 49 9.26 20.66 -8.75
N LEU A 50 8.37 19.74 -8.35
CA LEU A 50 7.94 18.56 -9.12
C LEU A 50 6.76 18.87 -10.08
N ASP A 51 6.91 19.95 -10.85
CA ASP A 51 5.91 20.46 -11.81
C ASP A 51 5.53 19.41 -12.88
N LEU A 52 4.30 18.89 -12.81
CA LEU A 52 3.72 17.91 -13.74
C LEU A 52 2.70 18.61 -14.64
N GLY A 53 3.19 19.47 -15.53
CA GLY A 53 2.39 20.34 -16.39
C GLY A 53 1.26 19.65 -17.17
N VAL A 54 0.03 19.79 -16.69
CA VAL A 54 -1.21 19.54 -17.43
C VAL A 54 -2.13 20.75 -17.24
N ASP A 55 -2.56 21.35 -18.35
CA ASP A 55 -3.40 22.55 -18.38
C ASP A 55 -4.87 22.18 -18.05
N ALA A 56 -5.26 22.43 -16.80
CA ALA A 56 -6.51 21.97 -16.19
C ALA A 56 -7.76 22.78 -16.62
N ASP A 57 -7.56 23.99 -17.15
CA ASP A 57 -8.66 24.93 -17.39
C ASP A 57 -9.42 24.64 -18.70
N ALA A 58 -8.82 23.88 -19.63
CA ALA A 58 -9.43 23.56 -20.92
C ALA A 58 -10.55 22.48 -20.85
N LEU A 59 -10.66 21.74 -19.74
CA LEU A 59 -11.56 20.58 -19.61
C LEU A 59 -12.79 20.82 -18.70
N SER A 60 -12.93 22.00 -18.06
CA SER A 60 -13.85 22.19 -16.93
C SER A 60 -15.32 22.48 -17.26
N ALA A 61 -15.64 22.98 -18.46
CA ALA A 61 -16.95 23.59 -18.69
C ALA A 61 -18.05 22.62 -19.16
N ASP A 62 -17.67 21.53 -19.85
CA ASP A 62 -18.62 20.62 -20.50
C ASP A 62 -18.90 19.34 -19.69
N ALA A 63 -17.96 18.86 -18.87
CA ALA A 63 -18.13 17.64 -18.07
C ALA A 63 -19.14 17.80 -16.91
N ALA A 64 -19.20 18.99 -16.29
CA ALA A 64 -20.08 19.27 -15.15
C ALA A 64 -21.59 19.27 -15.50
N LYS A 65 -21.95 19.19 -16.79
CA LYS A 65 -23.35 19.14 -17.25
C LYS A 65 -23.78 17.81 -17.87
N ALA A 66 -22.85 16.87 -18.12
CA ALA A 66 -23.14 15.69 -18.93
C ALA A 66 -23.22 14.36 -18.15
N GLY A 67 -22.63 14.23 -16.96
CA GLY A 67 -22.36 12.92 -16.35
C GLY A 67 -23.21 12.52 -15.14
N ALA A 68 -24.53 12.35 -15.29
CA ALA A 68 -25.32 11.65 -14.26
C ALA A 68 -26.64 10.99 -14.75
N ALA A 69 -26.95 11.04 -16.05
CA ALA A 69 -28.25 10.63 -16.56
C ALA A 69 -28.51 9.11 -16.49
N ASP A 70 -27.46 8.29 -16.62
CA ASP A 70 -27.57 6.81 -16.69
C ASP A 70 -27.01 6.08 -15.46
N GLY A 71 -26.74 6.81 -14.37
CA GLY A 71 -26.38 6.22 -13.09
C GLY A 71 -24.92 5.79 -12.91
N GLU A 72 -24.08 5.90 -13.94
CA GLU A 72 -22.64 5.66 -13.84
C GLU A 72 -21.83 6.97 -13.75
N VAL A 73 -20.84 7.00 -12.85
CA VAL A 73 -19.83 8.05 -12.79
C VAL A 73 -18.94 7.92 -14.02
N SER A 74 -18.65 8.99 -14.76
CA SER A 74 -17.76 8.90 -15.93
C SER A 74 -16.28 8.82 -15.54
N THR A 75 -15.40 8.41 -16.46
CA THR A 75 -13.96 8.38 -16.23
C THR A 75 -13.39 9.77 -16.00
N GLU A 76 -13.86 10.76 -16.76
CA GLU A 76 -13.49 12.15 -16.56
C GLU A 76 -13.88 12.59 -15.15
N LEU A 77 -15.10 12.27 -14.70
CA LEU A 77 -15.53 12.63 -13.35
C LEU A 77 -14.66 12.00 -12.26
N LEU A 78 -14.18 10.76 -12.46
CA LEU A 78 -13.21 10.12 -11.57
C LEU A 78 -11.85 10.84 -11.57
N ILE A 79 -11.33 11.20 -12.76
CA ILE A 79 -10.06 11.94 -12.88
C ILE A 79 -10.16 13.27 -12.13
N TRP A 80 -11.27 14.00 -12.29
CA TRP A 80 -11.54 15.27 -11.62
C TRP A 80 -11.63 15.10 -10.11
N PHE A 81 -12.35 14.08 -9.64
CA PHE A 81 -12.41 13.74 -8.22
C PHE A 81 -11.01 13.49 -7.63
N PHE A 82 -10.21 12.61 -8.23
CA PHE A 82 -8.89 12.27 -7.68
C PHE A 82 -7.94 13.47 -7.68
N ARG A 83 -7.97 14.30 -8.73
CA ARG A 83 -7.18 15.54 -8.78
C ARG A 83 -7.56 16.49 -7.65
N ASP A 84 -8.84 16.81 -7.51
CA ASP A 84 -9.32 17.75 -6.49
C ASP A 84 -9.10 17.20 -5.07
N ALA A 85 -9.24 15.88 -4.87
CA ALA A 85 -8.94 15.24 -3.60
C ALA A 85 -7.46 15.34 -3.23
N VAL A 86 -6.56 15.13 -4.18
CA VAL A 86 -5.12 15.33 -3.98
C VAL A 86 -4.81 16.79 -3.62
N GLU A 87 -5.39 17.76 -4.31
CA GLU A 87 -5.18 19.19 -4.02
C GLU A 87 -5.70 19.55 -2.62
N ALA A 88 -6.89 19.08 -2.27
CA ALA A 88 -7.49 19.36 -0.97
C ALA A 88 -6.72 18.72 0.19
N LEU A 89 -6.27 17.47 0.05
CA LEU A 89 -5.43 16.79 1.04
C LEU A 89 -4.06 17.47 1.22
N LYS A 90 -3.51 18.06 0.14
CA LYS A 90 -2.25 18.82 0.20
C LYS A 90 -2.43 20.19 0.85
N SER A 91 -3.64 20.74 0.85
CA SER A 91 -3.93 22.09 1.33
C SER A 91 -3.55 22.28 2.80
N THR A 92 -2.97 23.44 3.11
CA THR A 92 -2.66 23.83 4.49
C THR A 92 -3.93 23.94 5.34
N GLU A 93 -5.03 24.41 4.75
CA GLU A 93 -6.32 24.56 5.44
C GLU A 93 -6.84 23.22 5.99
N PHE A 94 -6.86 22.18 5.14
CA PHE A 94 -7.29 20.85 5.57
C PHE A 94 -6.39 20.31 6.69
N LYS A 95 -5.07 20.42 6.51
CA LYS A 95 -4.09 19.95 7.50
C LYS A 95 -4.24 20.65 8.84
N THR A 96 -4.32 21.98 8.86
CA THR A 96 -4.50 22.77 10.09
C THR A 96 -5.84 22.46 10.77
N SER A 97 -6.93 22.33 10.01
CA SER A 97 -8.24 21.97 10.59
C SER A 97 -8.21 20.58 11.24
N LEU A 98 -7.49 19.63 10.63
CA LEU A 98 -7.37 18.28 11.15
C LEU A 98 -6.43 18.19 12.35
N GLU A 99 -5.30 18.90 12.31
CA GLU A 99 -4.40 19.03 13.46
C GLU A 99 -5.14 19.59 14.69
N GLU A 100 -5.97 20.63 14.51
CA GLU A 100 -6.79 21.21 15.58
C GLU A 100 -7.71 20.16 16.23
N LYS A 101 -8.38 19.33 15.42
CA LYS A 101 -9.28 18.25 15.88
C LYS A 101 -8.57 17.08 16.58
N LEU A 102 -7.25 16.99 16.44
CA LEU A 102 -6.43 15.92 17.01
C LEU A 102 -5.56 16.41 18.18
N THR A 103 -5.64 17.69 18.54
CA THR A 103 -4.81 18.29 19.60
C THR A 103 -4.98 17.64 20.98
N ASP A 104 -6.13 17.03 21.24
CA ASP A 104 -6.46 16.33 22.48
C ASP A 104 -5.96 14.88 22.52
N LEU A 105 -5.55 14.32 21.38
CA LEU A 105 -5.03 12.97 21.28
C LEU A 105 -3.50 12.99 21.12
N PRO A 106 -2.74 12.18 21.86
CA PRO A 106 -1.31 12.04 21.62
C PRO A 106 -1.05 11.39 20.24
N LEU A 107 0.17 11.58 19.72
CA LEU A 107 0.64 10.85 18.54
C LEU A 107 0.75 9.36 18.85
N ALA A 108 0.53 8.51 17.85
CA ALA A 108 0.69 7.07 18.00
C ALA A 108 2.18 6.72 18.14
N THR A 109 2.61 6.46 19.37
CA THR A 109 3.92 5.91 19.70
C THR A 109 3.76 4.54 20.36
N PRO A 110 4.81 3.70 20.45
CA PRO A 110 4.72 2.39 21.08
C PRO A 110 4.23 2.40 22.54
N ASP A 111 4.36 3.53 23.23
CA ASP A 111 3.95 3.69 24.63
C ASP A 111 2.51 4.23 24.78
N VAL A 112 1.86 4.61 23.67
CA VAL A 112 0.48 5.12 23.70
C VAL A 112 -0.50 3.96 23.67
N ASP A 113 -1.57 4.12 24.46
CA ASP A 113 -2.64 3.14 24.56
C ASP A 113 -3.27 2.83 23.18
N GLU A 114 -3.55 1.55 22.95
CA GLU A 114 -4.08 1.07 21.67
C GLU A 114 -5.44 1.72 21.35
N GLU A 115 -6.30 1.95 22.35
CA GLU A 115 -7.60 2.58 22.15
C GLU A 115 -7.46 4.05 21.78
N VAL A 116 -6.47 4.75 22.34
CA VAL A 116 -6.15 6.13 21.96
C VAL A 116 -5.65 6.20 20.52
N THR A 117 -4.84 5.23 20.11
CA THR A 117 -4.37 5.11 18.72
C THR A 117 -5.54 4.84 17.77
N LYS A 118 -6.46 3.93 18.13
CA LYS A 118 -7.68 3.66 17.35
C LYS A 118 -8.59 4.88 17.25
N GLU A 119 -8.76 5.62 18.33
CA GLU A 119 -9.57 6.84 18.33
C GLU A 119 -8.96 7.91 17.41
N ARG A 120 -7.64 8.11 17.48
CA ARG A 120 -6.93 9.03 16.59
C ARG A 120 -7.13 8.64 15.14
N TYR A 121 -6.94 7.36 14.83
CA TYR A 121 -7.15 6.81 13.49
C TYR A 121 -8.57 7.07 12.99
N ALA A 122 -9.58 6.76 13.80
CA ALA A 122 -10.98 6.98 13.44
C ALA A 122 -11.26 8.46 13.10
N ARG A 123 -10.73 9.41 13.89
CA ARG A 123 -10.90 10.85 13.63
C ARG A 123 -10.21 11.31 12.34
N VAL A 124 -9.02 10.79 12.04
CA VAL A 124 -8.34 11.06 10.76
C VAL A 124 -9.18 10.54 9.60
N ARG A 125 -9.63 9.29 9.69
CA ARG A 125 -10.42 8.64 8.65
C ARG A 125 -11.75 9.37 8.40
N ASP A 126 -12.48 9.71 9.46
CA ASP A 126 -13.74 10.45 9.36
C ASP A 126 -13.56 11.82 8.68
N ALA A 127 -12.45 12.51 8.94
CA ALA A 127 -12.16 13.79 8.31
C ALA A 127 -11.84 13.67 6.82
N ILE A 128 -11.08 12.64 6.45
CA ILE A 128 -10.77 12.30 5.06
C ILE A 128 -12.04 11.88 4.31
N ASP A 129 -12.84 10.98 4.88
CA ASP A 129 -14.08 10.52 4.26
C ASP A 129 -15.06 11.68 4.08
N LYS A 130 -15.15 12.61 5.05
CA LYS A 130 -15.94 13.83 4.90
C LYS A 130 -15.45 14.70 3.74
N LEU A 131 -14.13 14.93 3.64
CA LEU A 131 -13.56 15.68 2.52
C LEU A 131 -13.95 15.07 1.17
N TYR A 132 -13.89 13.74 1.06
CA TYR A 132 -14.29 13.06 -0.17
C TYR A 132 -15.77 13.28 -0.49
N MET A 133 -16.65 13.20 0.51
CA MET A 133 -18.08 13.48 0.32
C MET A 133 -18.34 14.92 -0.12
N ASP A 134 -17.63 15.89 0.46
CA ASP A 134 -17.75 17.31 0.09
C ASP A 134 -17.32 17.53 -1.38
N ILE A 135 -16.30 16.82 -1.86
CA ILE A 135 -15.87 16.86 -3.28
C ILE A 135 -16.93 16.21 -4.18
N TRP A 136 -17.48 15.06 -3.80
CA TRP A 136 -18.53 14.40 -4.60
C TRP A 136 -19.81 15.24 -4.68
N GLU A 137 -20.19 15.91 -3.57
CA GLU A 137 -21.32 16.84 -3.54
C GLU A 137 -21.09 18.04 -4.46
N LYS A 138 -19.87 18.59 -4.50
CA LYS A 138 -19.47 19.65 -5.46
C LYS A 138 -19.72 19.23 -6.91
N TYR A 139 -19.57 17.93 -7.21
CA TYR A 139 -19.82 17.36 -8.53
C TYR A 139 -21.26 16.88 -8.76
N GLY A 140 -22.16 17.03 -7.78
CA GLY A 140 -23.55 16.59 -7.88
C GLY A 140 -23.72 15.07 -7.91
N VAL A 141 -22.74 14.31 -7.41
CA VAL A 141 -22.78 12.85 -7.32
C VAL A 141 -23.36 12.45 -5.96
N ASP A 142 -24.36 11.57 -5.95
CA ASP A 142 -24.89 11.05 -4.70
C ASP A 142 -23.90 10.12 -3.99
N GLN A 143 -23.97 10.09 -2.65
CA GLN A 143 -23.03 9.37 -1.79
C GLN A 143 -22.92 7.86 -2.11
N ALA A 144 -24.02 7.22 -2.47
CA ALA A 144 -24.01 5.79 -2.79
C ALA A 144 -23.21 5.51 -4.06
N LYS A 145 -23.37 6.35 -5.08
CA LYS A 145 -22.59 6.26 -6.33
C LYS A 145 -21.13 6.63 -6.14
N ALA A 146 -20.85 7.69 -5.38
CA ALA A 146 -19.50 8.11 -5.03
C ALA A 146 -18.70 6.97 -4.39
N SER A 147 -19.28 6.33 -3.36
CA SER A 147 -18.67 5.21 -2.66
C SER A 147 -18.41 4.01 -3.60
N ASN A 148 -19.39 3.68 -4.44
CA ASN A 148 -19.25 2.61 -5.44
C ASN A 148 -18.18 2.93 -6.50
N ALA A 149 -18.05 4.19 -6.91
CA ALA A 149 -17.10 4.61 -7.94
C ALA A 149 -15.65 4.53 -7.45
N VAL A 150 -15.38 4.95 -6.21
CA VAL A 150 -14.05 4.84 -5.59
C VAL A 150 -13.66 3.37 -5.40
N MET A 151 -14.55 2.54 -4.85
CA MET A 151 -14.28 1.11 -4.65
C MET A 151 -14.02 0.36 -5.96
N ASN A 152 -14.65 0.77 -7.06
CA ASN A 152 -14.50 0.13 -8.37
C ASN A 152 -13.48 0.81 -9.28
N ALA A 153 -12.78 1.86 -8.84
CA ALA A 153 -11.82 2.57 -9.68
C ALA A 153 -10.70 1.63 -10.18
N GLY A 154 -10.22 0.72 -9.32
CA GLY A 154 -9.27 -0.33 -9.71
C GLY A 154 -9.85 -1.35 -10.70
N PHE A 155 -11.14 -1.68 -10.59
CA PHE A 155 -11.82 -2.56 -11.56
C PHE A 155 -11.93 -1.90 -12.93
N ARG A 156 -12.18 -0.59 -12.98
CA ARG A 156 -12.24 0.17 -14.25
C ARG A 156 -10.91 0.23 -14.99
N LEU A 157 -9.78 0.25 -14.28
CA LEU A 157 -8.47 0.13 -14.93
C LEU A 157 -8.29 -1.19 -15.69
N SER A 158 -9.03 -2.23 -15.31
CA SER A 158 -9.02 -3.54 -15.99
C SER A 158 -10.10 -3.70 -17.08
N GLY A 159 -10.97 -2.71 -17.25
CA GLY A 159 -12.07 -2.74 -18.22
C GLY A 159 -11.61 -2.48 -19.66
N ASP A 160 -12.41 -2.95 -20.61
CA ASP A 160 -12.23 -2.68 -22.05
C ASP A 160 -12.78 -1.31 -22.47
N ASP A 161 -13.48 -0.62 -21.56
CA ASP A 161 -14.19 0.64 -21.82
C ASP A 161 -13.27 1.89 -21.82
N LEU A 162 -12.00 1.73 -21.45
CA LEU A 162 -10.98 2.79 -21.45
C LEU A 162 -9.92 2.51 -22.50
N ASP A 163 -9.47 3.54 -23.19
CA ASP A 163 -8.25 3.42 -23.98
C ASP A 163 -6.99 3.42 -23.09
N GLU A 164 -5.83 3.08 -23.66
CA GLU A 164 -4.59 2.94 -22.90
C GLU A 164 -4.06 4.28 -22.34
N ASP A 165 -4.36 5.40 -23.00
CA ASP A 165 -3.97 6.73 -22.53
C ASP A 165 -4.84 7.12 -21.33
N GLU A 166 -6.15 6.90 -21.40
CA GLU A 166 -7.11 7.10 -20.30
C GLU A 166 -6.78 6.23 -19.09
N LYS A 167 -6.46 4.95 -19.30
CA LYS A 167 -6.00 4.04 -18.22
C LYS A 167 -4.75 4.58 -17.56
N THR A 168 -3.78 5.06 -18.34
CA THR A 168 -2.52 5.59 -17.83
C THR A 168 -2.76 6.85 -16.97
N VAL A 169 -3.60 7.76 -17.44
CA VAL A 169 -3.95 8.99 -16.70
C VAL A 169 -4.70 8.65 -15.41
N LEU A 170 -5.73 7.80 -15.49
CA LEU A 170 -6.52 7.38 -14.32
C LEU A 170 -5.65 6.64 -13.30
N ALA A 171 -4.78 5.72 -13.74
CA ALA A 171 -3.87 4.98 -12.86
C ALA A 171 -2.93 5.93 -12.10
N LYS A 172 -2.37 6.93 -12.80
CA LYS A 172 -1.51 7.94 -12.18
C LYS A 172 -2.26 8.75 -11.11
N HIS A 173 -3.50 9.16 -11.39
CA HIS A 173 -4.29 9.91 -10.41
C HIS A 173 -4.69 9.07 -9.19
N ILE A 174 -5.01 7.79 -9.37
CA ILE A 174 -5.26 6.86 -8.27
C ILE A 174 -4.00 6.65 -7.43
N GLU A 175 -2.84 6.49 -8.07
CA GLU A 175 -1.55 6.37 -7.41
C GLU A 175 -1.22 7.63 -6.60
N ASP A 176 -1.35 8.82 -7.22
CA ASP A 176 -1.12 10.11 -6.57
C ASP A 176 -2.04 10.31 -5.37
N PHE A 177 -3.33 9.96 -5.51
CA PHE A 177 -4.32 9.99 -4.45
C PHE A 177 -3.94 9.07 -3.29
N THR A 178 -3.67 7.80 -3.57
CA THR A 178 -3.32 6.79 -2.56
C THR A 178 -2.07 7.20 -1.79
N ARG A 179 -1.05 7.72 -2.50
CA ARG A 179 0.18 8.22 -1.88
C ARG A 179 -0.07 9.41 -0.95
N VAL A 180 -0.88 10.38 -1.39
CA VAL A 180 -1.15 11.59 -0.61
C VAL A 180 -2.04 11.29 0.61
N GLU A 181 -3.02 10.40 0.46
CA GLU A 181 -3.84 9.90 1.56
C GLU A 181 -2.97 9.20 2.61
N ASP A 182 -2.10 8.28 2.19
CA ASP A 182 -1.14 7.59 3.06
C ASP A 182 -0.19 8.58 3.75
N ASP A 183 0.31 9.60 3.04
CA ASP A 183 1.17 10.63 3.62
C ASP A 183 0.47 11.47 4.69
N VAL A 184 -0.78 11.85 4.45
CA VAL A 184 -1.61 12.60 5.41
C VAL A 184 -1.90 11.74 6.63
N GLU A 185 -2.38 10.51 6.41
CA GLU A 185 -2.70 9.58 7.48
C GLU A 185 -1.46 9.28 8.33
N GLY A 186 -0.36 8.89 7.70
CA GLY A 186 0.89 8.57 8.36
C GLY A 186 1.49 9.74 9.13
N THR A 187 1.49 10.94 8.55
CA THR A 187 1.97 12.16 9.22
C THR A 187 1.13 12.50 10.44
N LEU A 188 -0.20 12.37 10.34
CA LEU A 188 -1.10 12.69 11.45
C LEU A 188 -1.09 11.63 12.53
N MET A 189 -0.89 10.35 12.17
CA MET A 189 -0.82 9.24 13.11
C MET A 189 0.50 9.21 13.87
N LEU A 190 1.63 9.23 13.16
CA LEU A 190 2.97 9.02 13.76
C LEU A 190 3.69 10.35 14.07
N GLY A 191 3.25 11.45 13.48
CA GLY A 191 4.02 12.67 13.38
C GLY A 191 4.94 12.64 12.16
N ARG A 192 5.25 13.84 11.63
CA ARG A 192 6.01 14.01 10.37
C ARG A 192 7.36 13.29 10.38
N GLU A 193 8.13 13.42 11.46
CA GLU A 193 9.47 12.84 11.54
C GLU A 193 9.43 11.30 11.53
N ALA A 194 8.59 10.70 12.37
CA ALA A 194 8.43 9.25 12.42
C ALA A 194 7.88 8.68 11.10
N TRP A 195 6.94 9.39 10.47
CA TRP A 195 6.43 9.03 9.15
C TRP A 195 7.51 9.05 8.06
N VAL A 196 8.29 10.14 7.97
CA VAL A 196 9.39 10.25 7.00
C VAL A 196 10.42 9.14 7.23
N MET A 197 10.77 8.84 8.49
CA MET A 197 11.69 7.75 8.80
C MET A 197 11.12 6.38 8.40
N ARG A 198 9.81 6.17 8.58
CA ARG A 198 9.13 4.97 8.10
C ARG A 198 9.18 4.87 6.57
N LYS A 199 8.86 5.94 5.84
CA LYS A 199 8.91 5.97 4.38
C LYS A 199 10.32 5.75 3.82
N LEU A 200 11.33 6.35 4.44
CA LEU A 200 12.74 6.10 4.07
C LEU A 200 13.13 4.63 4.29
N ARG A 201 12.61 4.01 5.35
CA ARG A 201 12.82 2.58 5.63
C ARG A 201 12.12 1.70 4.60
N GLU A 202 10.85 1.97 4.30
CA GLU A 202 10.07 1.29 3.24
C GLU A 202 10.77 1.40 1.87
N ALA A 203 11.17 2.60 1.44
CA ALA A 203 11.89 2.80 0.18
C ALA A 203 13.27 2.13 0.15
N LYS A 204 13.92 1.96 1.31
CA LYS A 204 15.16 1.15 1.39
C LYS A 204 14.84 -0.34 1.22
N PHE A 205 13.74 -0.83 1.81
CA PHE A 205 13.31 -2.23 1.64
C PHE A 205 12.92 -2.56 0.21
N GLU A 206 12.14 -1.70 -0.44
CA GLU A 206 11.77 -1.87 -1.85
C GLU A 206 13.01 -2.00 -2.73
N ARG A 207 14.01 -1.12 -2.54
CA ARG A 207 15.28 -1.21 -3.28
C ARG A 207 16.02 -2.53 -3.03
N VAL A 208 16.11 -2.97 -1.78
CA VAL A 208 16.73 -4.27 -1.45
C VAL A 208 15.97 -5.42 -2.13
N GLN A 209 14.65 -5.40 -2.07
CA GLN A 209 13.80 -6.41 -2.71
C GLN A 209 13.98 -6.41 -4.22
N GLU A 210 13.95 -5.25 -4.88
CA GLU A 210 14.20 -5.10 -6.31
C GLU A 210 15.59 -5.62 -6.70
N GLU A 211 16.63 -5.28 -5.94
CA GLU A 211 17.99 -5.77 -6.18
C GLU A 211 18.06 -7.29 -6.08
N ILE A 212 17.41 -7.88 -5.07
CA ILE A 212 17.37 -9.33 -4.91
C ILE A 212 16.61 -9.95 -6.07
N MET A 213 15.42 -9.47 -6.41
CA MET A 213 14.61 -9.99 -7.51
C MET A 213 15.33 -9.87 -8.86
N LYS A 214 16.00 -8.74 -9.10
CA LYS A 214 16.84 -8.54 -10.28
C LYS A 214 18.01 -9.53 -10.33
N LYS A 215 18.67 -9.81 -9.21
CA LYS A 215 19.70 -10.87 -9.13
C LYS A 215 19.08 -12.24 -9.40
N LEU A 216 17.95 -12.57 -8.78
CA LEU A 216 17.28 -13.87 -8.96
C LEU A 216 16.84 -14.14 -10.40
N THR A 217 16.45 -13.10 -11.14
CA THR A 217 16.07 -13.24 -12.56
C THR A 217 17.25 -13.36 -13.52
N THR A 218 18.45 -12.96 -13.10
CA THR A 218 19.65 -12.93 -13.95
C THR A 218 20.63 -14.07 -13.67
N LEU A 219 20.61 -14.64 -12.47
CA LEU A 219 21.47 -15.76 -12.08
C LEU A 219 20.93 -17.09 -12.62
N SER A 220 21.85 -17.99 -13.01
CA SER A 220 21.51 -19.36 -13.41
C SER A 220 22.53 -20.37 -12.86
N GLY A 221 22.13 -21.65 -12.78
CA GLY A 221 23.00 -22.74 -12.36
C GLY A 221 23.66 -22.53 -11.00
N GLU A 222 24.99 -22.67 -10.95
CA GLU A 222 25.78 -22.62 -9.71
C GLU A 222 25.73 -21.25 -9.01
N GLU A 223 25.64 -20.15 -9.76
CA GLU A 223 25.63 -18.79 -9.19
C GLU A 223 24.31 -18.53 -8.45
N ALA A 224 23.19 -18.97 -9.01
CA ALA A 224 21.89 -18.90 -8.35
C ALA A 224 21.89 -19.73 -7.06
N GLN A 225 22.51 -20.92 -7.07
CA GLN A 225 22.65 -21.76 -5.88
C GLN A 225 23.51 -21.09 -4.81
N LYS A 226 24.66 -20.51 -5.17
CA LYS A 226 25.52 -19.77 -4.22
C LYS A 226 24.79 -18.57 -3.60
N PHE A 227 24.05 -17.83 -4.41
CA PHE A 227 23.25 -16.71 -3.94
C PHE A 227 22.15 -17.17 -2.97
N ALA A 228 21.43 -18.24 -3.30
CA ALA A 228 20.43 -18.84 -2.41
C ALA A 228 21.01 -19.27 -1.05
N VAL A 229 22.17 -19.93 -1.06
CA VAL A 229 22.87 -20.33 0.18
C VAL A 229 23.29 -19.12 1.01
N GLY A 230 23.72 -18.03 0.36
CA GLY A 230 24.04 -16.77 1.05
C GLY A 230 22.83 -16.18 1.77
N LEU A 231 21.70 -16.06 1.09
CA LEU A 231 20.45 -15.57 1.70
C LEU A 231 19.95 -16.50 2.83
N GLN A 232 20.09 -17.82 2.67
CA GLN A 232 19.75 -18.79 3.71
C GLN A 232 20.58 -18.59 4.98
N GLN A 233 21.89 -18.35 4.84
CA GLN A 233 22.78 -18.12 5.98
C GLN A 233 22.44 -16.84 6.73
N GLU A 234 22.10 -15.77 6.01
CA GLU A 234 21.64 -14.51 6.62
C GLU A 234 20.31 -14.72 7.38
N GLY A 235 19.37 -15.44 6.78
CA GLY A 235 18.13 -15.83 7.46
C GLY A 235 18.32 -16.67 8.71
N LEU A 236 19.25 -17.63 8.69
CA LEU A 236 19.58 -18.44 9.87
C LEU A 236 20.19 -17.59 10.99
N LYS A 237 21.04 -16.60 10.67
CA LYS A 237 21.59 -15.68 11.68
C LYS A 237 20.50 -14.86 12.35
N LEU A 238 19.57 -14.32 11.56
CA LEU A 238 18.42 -13.59 12.07
C LEU A 238 17.54 -14.51 12.94
N GLN A 239 17.23 -15.72 12.47
CA GLN A 239 16.43 -16.68 13.23
C GLN A 239 17.10 -17.05 14.57
N GLN A 240 18.42 -17.27 14.59
CA GLN A 240 19.19 -17.52 15.81
C GLN A 240 19.14 -16.33 16.76
N LYS A 241 19.25 -15.10 16.24
CA LYS A 241 19.13 -13.87 17.02
C LYS A 241 17.75 -13.75 17.67
N LEU A 242 16.68 -13.99 16.91
CA LEU A 242 15.30 -13.99 17.43
C LEU A 242 15.07 -15.09 18.47
N GLN A 243 15.62 -16.28 18.28
CA GLN A 243 15.51 -17.39 19.24
C GLN A 243 16.27 -17.14 20.55
N ALA A 244 17.30 -16.30 20.51
CA ALA A 244 18.08 -15.93 21.70
C ALA A 244 17.43 -14.79 22.51
N MET A 245 16.45 -14.08 21.95
CA MET A 245 15.70 -13.01 22.61
C MET A 245 14.53 -13.59 23.42
N ASP A 246 14.12 -12.89 24.48
CA ASP A 246 12.83 -13.17 25.13
C ASP A 246 11.69 -12.96 24.12
N PRO A 247 10.59 -13.75 24.16
CA PRO A 247 9.48 -13.59 23.20
C PRO A 247 8.91 -12.17 23.11
N LYS A 248 8.87 -11.39 24.20
CA LYS A 248 8.42 -10.00 24.16
C LYS A 248 9.43 -9.10 23.47
N GLU A 249 10.71 -9.30 23.75
CA GLU A 249 11.79 -8.55 23.09
C GLU A 249 11.86 -8.87 21.60
N ALA A 250 11.70 -10.14 21.22
CA ALA A 250 11.64 -10.58 19.83
C ALA A 250 10.44 -9.94 19.10
N SER A 251 9.28 -9.83 19.74
CA SER A 251 8.10 -9.15 19.17
C SER A 251 8.38 -7.67 18.92
N ALA A 252 8.85 -6.94 19.94
CA ALA A 252 9.18 -5.52 19.82
C ALA A 252 10.29 -5.28 18.78
N TYR A 253 11.25 -6.20 18.69
CA TYR A 253 12.31 -6.17 17.71
C TYR A 253 11.81 -6.40 16.28
N LEU A 254 10.83 -7.28 16.06
CA LEU A 254 10.22 -7.49 14.74
C LEU A 254 9.33 -6.32 14.30
N GLU A 255 8.76 -5.58 15.26
CA GLU A 255 8.00 -4.36 14.99
C GLU A 255 8.92 -3.20 14.59
N ASN A 256 10.11 -3.11 15.20
CA ASN A 256 11.09 -2.06 14.93
C ASN A 256 12.50 -2.63 14.73
N PRO A 257 12.73 -3.42 13.67
CA PRO A 257 14.03 -4.00 13.43
C PRO A 257 15.03 -2.91 13.09
N SER A 258 16.29 -3.12 13.50
CA SER A 258 17.39 -2.27 13.03
C SER A 258 17.49 -2.36 11.51
N GLU A 259 18.08 -1.35 10.88
CA GLU A 259 18.20 -1.28 9.42
C GLU A 259 18.92 -2.52 8.82
N GLU A 260 19.96 -3.01 9.49
CA GLU A 260 20.72 -4.21 9.09
C GLU A 260 19.87 -5.49 9.24
N ASP A 261 19.10 -5.57 10.31
CA ASP A 261 18.28 -6.73 10.61
C ASP A 261 17.07 -6.84 9.70
N ALA A 262 16.47 -5.69 9.38
CA ALA A 262 15.35 -5.62 8.48
C ALA A 262 15.77 -5.93 7.03
N GLU A 263 16.98 -5.53 6.63
CA GLU A 263 17.58 -6.01 5.37
C GLU A 263 17.75 -7.54 5.39
N SER A 264 18.21 -8.10 6.50
CA SER A 264 18.34 -9.56 6.68
C SER A 264 16.98 -10.28 6.62
N MET A 265 15.92 -9.68 7.17
CA MET A 265 14.54 -10.18 7.09
C MET A 265 14.07 -10.25 5.62
N MET A 266 14.24 -9.17 4.86
CA MET A 266 13.85 -9.12 3.45
C MET A 266 14.60 -10.15 2.61
N ARG A 267 15.89 -10.31 2.88
CA ARG A 267 16.74 -11.33 2.22
C ARG A 267 16.30 -12.74 2.53
N PHE A 268 15.89 -13.00 3.77
CA PHE A 268 15.32 -14.28 4.16
C PHE A 268 13.96 -14.55 3.49
N GLN A 269 13.08 -13.55 3.41
CA GLN A 269 11.81 -13.69 2.70
C GLN A 269 12.03 -13.97 1.20
N ALA A 270 12.97 -13.26 0.56
CA ALA A 270 13.32 -13.51 -0.82
C ALA A 270 13.93 -14.90 -1.04
N PHE A 271 14.68 -15.43 -0.07
CA PHE A 271 15.12 -16.83 -0.08
C PHE A 271 13.94 -17.81 -0.04
N GLN A 272 12.94 -17.58 0.81
CA GLN A 272 11.74 -18.43 0.84
C GLN A 272 11.02 -18.45 -0.50
N MET A 273 10.81 -17.29 -1.12
CA MET A 273 10.22 -17.18 -2.47
C MET A 273 11.07 -17.91 -3.53
N LEU A 274 12.39 -17.80 -3.44
CA LEU A 274 13.29 -18.50 -4.35
C LEU A 274 13.19 -20.02 -4.19
N MET A 275 13.16 -20.52 -2.95
CA MET A 275 13.04 -21.95 -2.67
C MET A 275 11.71 -22.51 -3.14
N GLU A 276 10.61 -21.76 -3.00
CA GLU A 276 9.32 -22.11 -3.58
C GLU A 276 9.39 -22.22 -5.10
N LYS A 277 10.06 -21.27 -5.77
CA LYS A 277 10.27 -21.31 -7.22
C LYS A 277 11.16 -22.46 -7.68
N ILE A 278 12.26 -22.74 -6.98
CA ILE A 278 13.23 -23.80 -7.32
C ILE A 278 12.66 -25.19 -7.03
N SER A 279 11.90 -25.35 -5.93
CA SER A 279 11.29 -26.63 -5.57
C SER A 279 10.19 -27.09 -6.54
N GLY A 280 9.81 -26.24 -7.51
CA GLY A 280 9.08 -26.63 -8.70
C GLY A 280 7.61 -26.95 -8.44
N GLY A 281 6.79 -25.93 -8.21
CA GLY A 281 5.37 -25.97 -8.60
C GLY A 281 4.49 -27.05 -7.97
N GLY A 282 4.64 -27.34 -6.67
CA GLY A 282 3.69 -28.17 -5.94
C GLY A 282 2.53 -27.34 -5.38
N HIS A 283 1.39 -27.31 -6.08
CA HIS A 283 0.06 -26.90 -5.58
C HIS A 283 0.03 -25.74 -4.57
N GLY A 284 -0.24 -24.52 -5.05
CA GLY A 284 -0.52 -23.37 -4.20
C GLY A 284 -1.62 -23.67 -3.17
N HIS A 285 -1.22 -23.80 -1.91
CA HIS A 285 -2.12 -23.52 -0.79
C HIS A 285 -1.94 -22.04 -0.50
N SER A 286 -2.79 -21.24 -1.15
CA SER A 286 -3.00 -19.86 -0.76
C SER A 286 -3.39 -19.87 0.72
N HIS A 287 -2.50 -19.40 1.57
CA HIS A 287 -2.85 -19.00 2.92
C HIS A 287 -3.65 -17.70 2.81
N GLY A 288 -4.93 -17.84 2.47
CA GLY A 288 -5.95 -16.84 2.79
C GLY A 288 -6.01 -16.72 4.31
N GLY A 289 -5.19 -15.85 4.86
CA GLY A 289 -5.23 -15.44 6.25
C GLY A 289 -6.46 -14.57 6.49
N GLN A 290 -7.59 -15.22 6.78
CA GLN A 290 -8.62 -14.90 7.78
C GLN A 290 -9.93 -15.58 7.38
N PRO A 291 -10.55 -16.32 8.32
CA PRO A 291 -11.69 -15.72 8.98
C PRO A 291 -11.43 -15.52 10.47
N CYS A 292 -11.83 -14.33 10.89
CA CYS A 292 -12.04 -13.88 12.24
C CYS A 292 -12.86 -14.91 13.03
N HIS A 293 -12.62 -14.90 14.34
CA HIS A 293 -13.20 -15.77 15.35
C HIS A 293 -14.70 -16.04 15.17
N GLY A 294 -15.05 -17.31 14.97
CA GLY A 294 -16.38 -17.82 15.29
C GLY A 294 -16.48 -17.98 16.81
N HIS A 295 -17.07 -16.99 17.49
CA HIS A 295 -17.65 -17.24 18.80
C HIS A 295 -18.94 -18.05 18.62
N GLY A 296 -18.86 -19.32 19.00
CA GLY A 296 -20.03 -20.14 19.26
C GLY A 296 -20.76 -19.61 20.49
N HIS A 297 -21.96 -19.09 20.28
CA HIS A 297 -22.99 -19.04 21.31
C HIS A 297 -23.92 -20.23 21.09
N GLU A 298 -23.81 -21.22 21.98
CA GLU A 298 -24.85 -22.22 22.17
C GLU A 298 -26.07 -21.58 22.86
N GLU A 299 -27.25 -21.94 22.34
CA GLU A 299 -28.53 -22.18 23.03
C GLU A 299 -29.06 -21.08 23.98
N SER A 300 -30.27 -20.54 23.86
CA SER A 300 -31.55 -21.13 23.45
C SER A 300 -32.62 -20.02 23.51
N HIS A 301 -33.59 -20.03 22.59
CA HIS A 301 -35.03 -19.99 22.88
C HIS A 301 -35.86 -19.80 21.59
N SER A 302 -36.52 -20.90 21.20
CA SER A 302 -37.85 -21.00 20.60
C SER A 302 -38.64 -19.70 20.36
N HIS A 303 -39.13 -19.50 19.13
CA HIS A 303 -40.54 -19.73 18.77
C HIS A 303 -40.86 -19.32 17.32
N GLY A 304 -41.54 -20.22 16.58
CA GLY A 304 -42.36 -19.93 15.39
C GLY A 304 -41.58 -19.67 14.09
N GLY A 305 -41.88 -20.24 12.93
CA GLY A 305 -43.02 -21.02 12.47
C GLY A 305 -43.16 -20.74 10.97
N GLY A 306 -43.21 -21.79 10.15
CA GLY A 306 -43.85 -21.74 8.83
C GLY A 306 -42.95 -21.86 7.58
N HIS A 307 -43.22 -22.93 6.82
CA HIS A 307 -43.21 -23.05 5.34
C HIS A 307 -41.90 -22.67 4.62
N GLY A 308 -41.12 -23.56 4.02
CA GLY A 308 -41.47 -24.71 3.18
C GLY A 308 -41.20 -24.34 1.71
N HIS A 309 -40.19 -24.96 1.08
CA HIS A 309 -40.17 -25.41 -0.32
C HIS A 309 -38.89 -26.19 -0.61
N SER A 310 -39.08 -27.47 -0.95
CA SER A 310 -38.08 -28.38 -1.49
C SER A 310 -37.53 -27.89 -2.82
N HIS A 311 -36.20 -27.94 -2.99
CA HIS A 311 -35.59 -28.29 -4.27
C HIS A 311 -34.43 -29.25 -4.03
N ASP A 312 -34.65 -30.47 -4.52
CA ASP A 312 -33.66 -31.50 -4.76
C ASP A 312 -32.57 -30.98 -5.72
N GLY A 313 -31.31 -31.27 -5.38
CA GLY A 313 -30.18 -30.93 -6.24
C GLY A 313 -28.84 -31.20 -5.56
N GLY A 314 -28.64 -32.43 -5.07
CA GLY A 314 -27.40 -32.82 -4.41
C GLY A 314 -26.20 -32.81 -5.36
N HIS A 315 -25.02 -32.54 -4.80
CA HIS A 315 -23.71 -33.09 -5.19
C HIS A 315 -22.79 -32.98 -3.96
N GLY A 316 -22.84 -33.98 -3.07
CA GLY A 316 -21.91 -34.12 -1.96
C GLY A 316 -20.75 -35.03 -2.35
N HIS A 317 -19.54 -34.48 -2.46
CA HIS A 317 -18.32 -35.29 -2.57
C HIS A 317 -17.84 -35.68 -1.17
N SER A 318 -18.15 -36.90 -0.74
CA SER A 318 -17.58 -37.48 0.48
C SER A 318 -16.13 -37.92 0.23
N HIS A 319 -15.17 -37.23 0.86
CA HIS A 319 -13.82 -37.77 1.03
C HIS A 319 -13.83 -38.80 2.15
N GLY A 320 -13.86 -40.08 1.76
CA GLY A 320 -13.60 -41.22 2.64
C GLY A 320 -12.14 -41.26 3.07
N GLY A 321 -11.76 -40.43 4.02
CA GLY A 321 -10.55 -40.61 4.83
C GLY A 321 -10.82 -41.67 5.89
N LYS A 322 -10.08 -42.78 5.83
CA LYS A 322 -10.12 -43.85 6.84
C LYS A 322 -9.73 -43.28 8.22
N PRO A 323 -10.44 -43.59 9.31
CA PRO A 323 -9.94 -43.32 10.65
C PRO A 323 -8.76 -44.25 10.93
N CYS A 324 -7.58 -43.66 11.18
CA CYS A 324 -6.46 -44.37 11.75
C CYS A 324 -6.77 -44.62 13.24
N HIS A 325 -7.08 -45.86 13.59
CA HIS A 325 -7.21 -46.32 14.97
C HIS A 325 -5.84 -46.47 15.66
N GLY A 326 -5.78 -45.98 16.91
CA GLY A 326 -5.05 -46.58 18.05
C GLY A 326 -3.54 -46.34 18.11
N HIS A 327 -2.86 -46.35 19.25
CA HIS A 327 -3.15 -46.49 20.70
C HIS A 327 -1.99 -45.72 21.39
N GLY A 328 -2.18 -45.02 22.51
CA GLY A 328 -2.18 -45.60 23.85
C GLY A 328 -0.80 -45.49 24.52
N HIS A 329 -0.63 -44.50 25.40
CA HIS A 329 -0.23 -44.62 26.81
C HIS A 329 -0.23 -43.26 27.50
#